data_AF-A0A8D0FFI7-F1
#
_entry.id   AF-A0A8D0FFI7-F1
#
_cell.length_a   1.000
_cell.length_b   1.000
_cell.length_c   1.000
_cell.angle_alpha   90.00
_cell.angle_beta   90.00
_cell.angle_gamma   90.00
#
_symmetry.space_group_name_H-M   'P 1'
#
loop_
_entity.id
_entity.type
_entity.pdbx_description
1 polymer ?
#
loop_
_entity_poly.entity_id
_entity_poly.type
_entity_poly.pdbx_seq_one_letter_code
_entity_poly.pdbx_strand_id
1 'polypeptide(L)'
;MCLVEHFAQYVHKLCNRLSVKVNESYAMPTKTNEVQFLEERGSKLQLDAVLTTHQRVVQISGLSSTFAPILLEIIQNNQPEGVHLLVKEHTEADFKSRLKSRPELEELLAQMN
;
A
#
# COMPACT_ATOMS: atom_id res chain seq x y z
N MET A 1 8.27 -5.47 8.54
CA MET A 1 8.80 -5.24 7.18
C MET A 1 8.89 -6.51 6.33
N CYS A 2 9.59 -7.56 6.77
CA CYS A 2 9.91 -8.76 5.97
C CYS A 2 8.70 -9.52 5.39
N LEU A 3 7.59 -9.61 6.13
CA LEU A 3 6.41 -10.36 5.70
C LEU A 3 5.79 -9.76 4.42
N VAL A 4 5.62 -8.44 4.39
CA VAL A 4 5.02 -7.72 3.25
C VAL A 4 5.94 -7.81 2.03
N GLU A 5 7.26 -7.80 2.23
CA GLU A 5 8.24 -7.99 1.16
C GLU A 5 8.21 -9.39 0.58
N HIS A 6 8.15 -10.41 1.43
CA HIS A 6 8.07 -11.79 1.00
C HIS A 6 6.77 -12.05 0.23
N PHE A 7 5.66 -11.51 0.71
CA PHE A 7 4.37 -11.62 0.02
C PHE A 7 4.38 -10.87 -1.32
N ALA A 8 4.96 -9.66 -1.38
CA ALA A 8 5.11 -8.95 -2.64
C ALA A 8 5.99 -9.71 -3.65
N GLN A 9 7.08 -10.34 -3.19
CA GLN A 9 7.92 -11.21 -4.03
C GLN A 9 7.16 -12.44 -4.51
N TYR A 10 6.33 -13.06 -3.67
CA TYR A 10 5.47 -14.17 -4.04
C TYR A 10 4.50 -13.76 -5.15
N VAL A 11 3.76 -12.67 -4.96
CA VAL A 11 2.82 -12.14 -5.97
C VAL A 11 3.53 -11.81 -7.27
N HIS A 12 4.68 -11.14 -7.22
CA HIS A 12 5.48 -10.85 -8.40
C HIS A 12 5.86 -12.13 -9.16
N LYS A 13 6.41 -13.14 -8.46
CA LYS A 13 6.77 -14.43 -9.07
C LYS A 13 5.57 -15.16 -9.64
N LEU A 14 4.42 -15.11 -8.96
CA LEU A 14 3.17 -15.70 -9.42
C LEU A 14 2.70 -15.06 -10.73
N CYS A 15 2.69 -13.72 -10.81
CA CYS A 15 2.35 -13.00 -12.03
C CYS A 15 3.27 -13.37 -13.19
N ASN A 16 4.58 -13.45 -12.96
CA ASN A 16 5.54 -13.85 -13.99
C ASN A 16 5.33 -15.30 -14.48
N ARG A 17 5.00 -16.23 -13.57
CA ARG A 17 4.70 -17.62 -13.93
C ARG A 17 3.41 -17.77 -14.74
N LEU A 18 2.42 -16.92 -14.45
CA LEU A 18 1.13 -16.90 -15.12
C LEU A 18 1.12 -16.02 -16.39
N SER A 19 2.30 -15.57 -16.84
CA SER A 19 2.47 -14.70 -18.00
C SER A 19 1.68 -13.38 -17.92
N VAL A 20 1.41 -12.90 -16.71
CA VAL A 20 0.82 -11.57 -16.47
C VAL A 20 1.95 -10.55 -16.47
N LYS A 21 1.80 -9.48 -17.25
CA LYS A 21 2.81 -8.43 -17.36
C LYS A 21 2.85 -7.60 -16.07
N VAL A 22 3.96 -7.68 -15.35
CA VAL A 22 4.27 -6.80 -14.21
C VAL A 22 4.92 -5.52 -14.75
N ASN A 23 4.28 -4.37 -14.54
CA ASN A 23 4.78 -3.08 -14.99
C ASN A 23 5.84 -2.54 -14.02
N GLU A 24 5.50 -2.51 -12.73
CA GLU A 24 6.37 -1.97 -11.70
C GLU A 24 6.11 -2.69 -10.37
N SER A 25 7.14 -2.83 -9.55
CA SER A 25 7.02 -3.33 -8.18
C SER A 25 7.81 -2.39 -7.27
N TYR A 26 7.12 -1.68 -6.37
CA TYR A 26 7.71 -0.62 -5.58
C TYR A 26 7.20 -0.61 -4.13
N ALA A 27 7.91 0.12 -3.28
CA ALA A 27 7.51 0.40 -1.91
C ALA A 27 6.81 1.75 -1.81
N MET A 28 5.78 1.83 -0.97
CA MET A 28 5.18 3.09 -0.55
C MET A 28 5.92 3.63 0.68
N PRO A 29 5.89 4.96 0.90
CA PRO A 29 6.44 5.55 2.12
C PRO A 29 5.80 4.94 3.36
N THR A 30 6.63 4.60 4.34
CA THR A 30 6.17 3.98 5.59
C THR A 30 5.38 4.99 6.41
N LYS A 31 4.20 4.59 6.88
CA LYS A 31 3.38 5.42 7.77
C LYS A 31 3.64 4.99 9.21
N THR A 32 4.09 5.92 10.03
CA THR A 32 4.32 5.69 11.45
C THR A 32 3.15 6.28 12.23
N ASN A 33 2.42 5.42 12.94
CA ASN A 33 1.29 5.81 13.77
C ASN A 33 1.66 5.63 15.23
N GLU A 34 1.52 6.69 16.01
CA GLU A 34 1.69 6.65 17.46
C GLU A 34 0.37 6.25 18.10
N VAL A 35 0.38 5.15 18.84
CA VAL A 35 -0.76 4.68 19.62
C VAL A 35 -0.63 5.27 21.02
N GLN A 36 -1.63 6.02 21.43
CA GLN A 36 -1.71 6.63 22.74
C GLN A 36 -2.90 6.05 23.50
N PHE A 37 -2.72 5.79 24.78
CA PHE A 37 -3.78 5.33 25.66
C PHE A 37 -4.06 6.36 26.76
N LEU A 38 -5.30 6.39 27.23
CA LEU A 38 -5.71 7.23 28.34
C LEU A 38 -5.45 6.51 29.66
N GLU A 39 -4.77 7.17 30.60
CA GLU A 39 -4.55 6.61 31.94
C GLU A 39 -5.87 6.32 32.68
N GLU A 40 -5.97 5.16 33.35
CA GLU A 40 -7.22 4.68 33.99
C GLU A 40 -7.81 5.61 35.06
N ARG A 41 -6.98 6.48 35.67
CA ARG A 41 -7.40 7.43 36.72
C ARG A 41 -6.91 8.85 36.47
N GLY A 42 -6.55 9.17 35.23
CA GLY A 42 -6.00 10.48 34.84
C GLY A 42 -6.61 11.01 33.55
N SER A 43 -6.37 12.28 33.25
CA SER A 43 -6.73 12.90 31.95
C SER A 43 -5.55 12.90 30.96
N LYS A 44 -4.44 12.24 31.31
CA LYS A 44 -3.20 12.28 30.53
C LYS A 44 -3.16 11.14 29.52
N LEU A 45 -2.85 11.49 28.26
CA LEU A 45 -2.54 10.52 27.21
C LEU A 45 -1.08 10.07 27.36
N GLN A 46 -0.87 8.77 27.50
CA GLN A 46 0.46 8.15 27.51
C GLN A 46 0.71 7.45 26.17
N LEU A 47 1.96 7.48 25.71
CA LEU A 47 2.40 6.76 24.52
C LEU A 47 2.49 5.26 24.86
N ASP A 48 1.73 4.43 24.13
CA ASP A 48 1.77 2.97 24.29
C ASP A 48 2.84 2.37 23.36
N ALA A 49 2.69 2.62 22.06
CA ALA A 49 3.51 2.00 21.03
C ALA A 49 3.59 2.86 19.76
N VAL A 50 4.65 2.65 18.99
CA VAL A 50 4.83 3.27 17.67
C VAL A 50 4.72 2.17 16.62
N LEU A 51 3.67 2.23 15.81
CA LEU A 51 3.37 1.24 14.78
C LEU A 51 3.82 1.74 13.41
N THR A 52 4.77 1.05 12.79
CA THR A 52 5.23 1.34 11.43
C THR A 52 4.50 0.45 10.41
N THR A 53 3.69 1.06 9.56
CA THR A 53 2.95 0.38 8.50
C THR A 53 3.72 0.49 7.19
N HIS A 54 4.20 -0.65 6.68
CA HIS A 54 4.87 -0.74 5.38
C HIS A 54 3.90 -1.26 4.32
N GLN A 55 3.95 -0.66 3.13
CA GLN A 55 3.10 -1.06 2.02
C GLN A 55 3.97 -1.32 0.78
N ARG A 56 3.68 -2.43 0.10
CA ARG A 56 4.29 -2.80 -1.18
C ARG A 56 3.20 -2.83 -2.24
N VAL A 57 3.54 -2.35 -3.43
CA VAL A 57 2.62 -2.28 -4.56
C VAL A 57 3.23 -3.05 -5.73
N VAL A 58 2.42 -3.92 -6.33
CA VAL A 58 2.75 -4.63 -7.57
C VAL A 58 1.76 -4.17 -8.62
N GLN A 59 2.25 -3.43 -9.61
CA GLN A 59 1.44 -2.95 -10.72
C GLN A 59 1.49 -3.98 -11.84
N ILE A 60 0.32 -4.45 -12.27
CA ILE A 60 0.15 -5.40 -13.36
C ILE A 60 -0.63 -4.75 -14.51
N SER A 61 -0.45 -5.25 -15.73
CA SER A 61 -1.23 -4.87 -16.90
C SER A 61 -1.64 -6.08 -17.72
N GLY A 62 -2.71 -5.90 -18.51
CA GLY A 62 -3.17 -6.93 -19.45
C GLY A 62 -3.86 -8.13 -18.78
N LEU A 63 -4.56 -7.91 -17.65
CA LEU A 63 -5.31 -8.97 -16.97
C LEU A 63 -6.63 -9.25 -17.71
N SER A 64 -6.82 -10.49 -18.17
CA SER A 64 -8.08 -10.93 -18.78
C SER A 64 -9.21 -10.99 -17.74
N SER A 65 -10.44 -10.66 -18.14
CA SER A 65 -11.63 -10.73 -17.26
C SER A 65 -11.89 -12.14 -16.73
N THR A 66 -11.60 -13.18 -17.52
CA THR A 66 -11.76 -14.58 -17.10
C THR A 66 -10.66 -15.03 -16.13
N PHE A 67 -9.48 -14.43 -16.23
CA PHE A 67 -8.31 -14.81 -15.45
C PHE A 67 -8.19 -14.02 -14.14
N ALA A 68 -8.71 -12.78 -14.12
CA ALA A 68 -8.73 -11.92 -12.95
C ALA A 68 -9.28 -12.59 -11.67
N PRO A 69 -10.48 -13.23 -11.68
CA PRO A 69 -11.01 -13.85 -10.48
C PRO A 69 -10.12 -15.00 -9.97
N ILE A 70 -9.57 -15.81 -10.89
CA ILE A 70 -8.68 -16.93 -10.55
C ILE A 70 -7.41 -16.43 -9.87
N LEU A 71 -6.79 -15.38 -10.43
CA LEU A 71 -5.59 -14.78 -9.84
C LEU A 71 -5.87 -14.22 -8.45
N LEU A 72 -6.98 -13.49 -8.29
CA LEU A 72 -7.36 -12.88 -7.01
C LEU A 72 -7.65 -13.93 -5.94
N GLU A 73 -8.35 -15.01 -6.30
CA GLU A 73 -8.63 -16.13 -5.41
C GLU A 73 -7.34 -16.81 -4.93
N ILE A 74 -6.37 -17.05 -5.83
CA ILE A 74 -5.07 -17.61 -5.45
C ILE A 74 -4.33 -16.67 -4.49
N ILE A 75 -4.31 -15.37 -4.76
CA ILE A 75 -3.61 -14.41 -3.91
C ILE A 75 -4.27 -14.33 -2.52
N GLN A 76 -5.60 -14.29 -2.46
CA GLN A 76 -6.35 -14.24 -1.20
C GLN A 76 -6.18 -15.51 -0.38
N ASN A 77 -6.21 -16.69 -1.01
CA ASN A 77 -5.98 -17.97 -0.32
C ASN A 77 -4.56 -18.12 0.24
N ASN A 78 -3.58 -17.43 -0.34
CA ASN A 78 -2.19 -17.44 0.11
C ASN A 78 -1.83 -16.18 0.93
N GLN A 79 -2.82 -15.38 1.35
CA GLN A 79 -2.59 -14.17 2.11
C GLN A 79 -2.15 -14.53 3.54
N PRO A 80 -0.96 -14.10 3.99
CA PRO A 80 -0.50 -14.38 5.34
C PRO A 80 -1.22 -13.50 6.35
N GLU A 81 -1.26 -13.97 7.60
CA GLU A 81 -1.85 -13.23 8.72
C GLU A 81 -1.19 -11.87 8.92
N GLY A 82 -2.00 -10.85 9.23
CA GLY A 82 -1.52 -9.49 9.47
C GLY A 82 -1.12 -8.71 8.21
N VAL A 83 -1.26 -9.28 7.01
CA VAL A 83 -1.15 -8.54 5.75
C VAL A 83 -2.54 -8.15 5.27
N HIS A 84 -2.69 -6.91 4.82
CA HIS A 84 -3.91 -6.43 4.17
C HIS A 84 -3.70 -6.32 2.66
N LEU A 85 -4.48 -7.07 1.88
CA LEU A 85 -4.49 -6.99 0.43
C LEU A 85 -5.51 -5.93 -0.04
N LEU A 86 -5.08 -5.01 -0.90
CA LEU A 86 -5.96 -4.05 -1.58
C LEU A 86 -5.73 -4.12 -3.08
N VAL A 87 -6.78 -4.40 -3.84
CA VAL A 87 -6.75 -4.39 -5.30
C VAL A 87 -7.58 -3.22 -5.78
N LYS A 88 -6.95 -2.34 -6.56
CA LYS A 88 -7.58 -1.14 -7.12
C LYS A 88 -6.98 -0.84 -8.49
N GLU A 89 -7.74 -0.11 -9.29
CA GLU A 89 -7.23 0.44 -10.55
C GLU A 89 -6.18 1.52 -10.27
N HIS A 90 -5.20 1.62 -11.16
CA HIS A 90 -4.15 2.62 -11.03
C HIS A 90 -4.67 4.01 -11.43
N THR A 91 -4.69 4.94 -10.49
CA THR A 91 -5.10 6.33 -10.71
C THR A 91 -3.91 7.29 -10.66
N GLU A 92 -4.04 8.47 -11.27
CA GLU A 92 -3.01 9.52 -11.16
C GLU A 92 -2.77 9.96 -9.71
N ALA A 93 -3.81 9.89 -8.85
CA ALA A 93 -3.69 10.20 -7.44
C ALA A 93 -2.72 9.24 -6.74
N ASP A 94 -2.77 7.95 -7.08
CA ASP A 94 -1.84 6.95 -6.54
C ASP A 94 -0.40 7.21 -6.99
N PHE A 95 -0.22 7.65 -8.23
CA PHE A 95 1.10 8.07 -8.71
C PHE A 95 1.61 9.31 -7.98
N LYS A 96 0.76 10.35 -7.84
CA LYS A 96 1.10 11.59 -7.12
C LYS A 96 1.39 11.33 -5.64
N SER A 97 0.75 10.34 -5.02
CA SER A 97 1.00 9.96 -3.62
C SER A 97 2.44 9.49 -3.33
N ARG A 98 3.17 9.06 -4.36
CA ARG A 98 4.60 8.71 -4.27
C ARG A 98 5.51 9.93 -4.34
N LEU A 99 5.04 11.04 -4.88
CA LEU A 99 5.81 12.25 -5.09
C LEU A 99 5.77 13.13 -3.83
N LYS A 100 6.79 13.97 -3.68
CA LYS A 100 6.79 15.00 -2.65
C LYS A 100 5.71 16.03 -2.95
N SER A 101 5.08 16.56 -1.90
CA SER A 101 4.20 17.72 -2.01
C SER A 101 4.97 18.92 -2.57
N ARG A 102 4.26 19.77 -3.32
CA ARG A 102 4.81 21.00 -3.93
C ARG A 102 4.08 22.21 -3.33
N PRO A 103 4.45 22.63 -2.10
CA PRO A 103 3.72 23.66 -1.37
C PRO A 103 3.70 25.00 -2.13
N GLU A 104 4.79 25.38 -2.77
CA GLU A 104 4.88 26.62 -3.57
C GLU A 104 3.87 26.66 -4.73
N LEU A 105 3.63 25.52 -5.38
CA LEU A 105 2.67 25.44 -6.49
C LEU A 105 1.23 25.46 -5.99
N GLU A 106 0.98 24.85 -4.82
CA GLU A 106 -0.33 24.90 -4.16
C GLU A 106 -0.66 26.31 -3.68
N GLU A 107 0.33 27.04 -3.13
CA GLU A 107 0.19 28.45 -2.74
C GLU A 107 -0.08 29.36 -3.94
N LEU A 108 0.63 29.17 -5.05
CA LEU A 108 0.40 29.93 -6.29
C LEU A 108 -1.00 29.67 -6.87
N LEU A 109 -1.47 28.42 -6.84
CA LEU A 109 -2.82 28.08 -7.26
C LEU A 109 -3.89 28.68 -6.34
N ALA A 110 -3.61 28.73 -5.02
CA ALA A 110 -4.52 29.34 -4.05
C ALA A 110 -4.62 30.87 -4.22
N GLN A 111 -3.56 31.54 -4.68
CA GLN A 111 -3.56 32.98 -4.96
C GLN A 111 -4.26 33.35 -6.28
N MET A 112 -4.43 32.39 -7.20
CA MET A 112 -5.11 32.60 -8.48
C MET A 112 -6.63 32.42 -8.39
N ASN A 113 -7.14 31.79 -7.33
CA ASN A 113 -8.56 31.62 -7.03
C ASN A 113 -9.09 32.74 -6.12
#